data_AF-A0A396JX07-F1
#
_entry.id   AF-A0A396JX07-F1
#
_cell.length_a   1.000
_cell.length_b   1.000
_cell.length_c   1.000
_cell.angle_alpha   90.00
_cell.angle_beta   90.00
_cell.angle_gamma   90.00
#
_symmetry.space_group_name_H-M   'P 1'
#
loop_
_entity.id
_entity.type
_entity.pdbx_description
1 polymer ?
#
loop_
_entity_poly.entity_id
_entity_poly.type
_entity_poly.pdbx_seq_one_letter_code
_entity_poly.pdbx_strand_id
1 'polypeptide(L)'
;MALIVDLSYNSFSGSIPHSWKNLLELTYIILWSNKLSGEVLGHLSDWKQLQFMNLGENEFSGTIPINMPQYLEVVILRANQFEGTIPPQLFNLSYLFHLDLAHNKLSGSMPNCIYNLSQMVTLYVDALPSDTTIELFQKGQDYMYEVQPDRRTIDLSVNSLSGKVSMELFHLVQVQTLNLSHNHFTGTIPKTIGGMKNMESLDLSNNKFCGEIP
;
A
#
# COMPACT_ATOMS: atom_id res chain seq x y z
N MET A 1 -16.37 16.78 -10.71
CA MET A 1 -16.35 17.18 -9.29
C MET A 1 -16.00 15.91 -8.53
N ALA A 2 -14.91 15.90 -7.76
CA ALA A 2 -14.47 14.68 -7.07
C ALA A 2 -15.54 14.22 -6.07
N LEU A 3 -15.91 12.93 -6.11
CA LEU A 3 -16.76 12.35 -5.09
C LEU A 3 -15.90 11.72 -4.00
N ILE A 4 -16.12 12.16 -2.77
CA ILE A 4 -15.43 11.68 -1.57
C ILE A 4 -16.44 10.91 -0.73
N VAL A 5 -16.09 9.69 -0.34
CA VAL A 5 -16.84 8.89 0.63
C VAL A 5 -15.94 8.66 1.84
N ASP A 6 -16.26 9.31 2.95
CA ASP A 6 -15.60 9.13 4.23
C ASP A 6 -16.60 8.60 5.26
N LEU A 7 -16.32 7.40 5.77
CA LEU A 7 -17.06 6.73 6.83
C LEU A 7 -16.11 6.25 7.95
N SER A 8 -14.90 6.80 8.01
CA SER A 8 -13.87 6.36 8.95
C SER A 8 -14.29 6.55 10.42
N TYR A 9 -13.62 5.83 11.33
CA TYR A 9 -13.85 5.94 12.78
C TYR A 9 -15.29 5.72 13.22
N ASN A 10 -15.85 4.61 12.78
CA ASN A 10 -17.21 4.24 13.12
C ASN A 10 -17.27 2.78 13.58
N SER A 11 -18.49 2.28 13.78
CA SER A 11 -18.75 0.88 14.08
C SER A 11 -19.54 0.20 12.94
N PHE A 12 -19.35 0.67 11.69
CA PHE A 12 -20.00 0.03 10.55
C PHE A 12 -19.49 -1.39 10.38
N SER A 13 -20.39 -2.30 10.01
CA SER A 13 -20.09 -3.72 9.85
C SER A 13 -20.70 -4.28 8.56
N GLY A 14 -20.25 -5.48 8.16
CA GLY A 14 -20.66 -6.10 6.91
C GLY A 14 -19.80 -5.64 5.73
N SER A 15 -20.18 -6.03 4.52
CA SER A 15 -19.37 -5.78 3.32
C SER A 15 -19.66 -4.43 2.67
N ILE A 16 -18.70 -3.96 1.85
CA ILE A 16 -18.95 -2.85 0.92
C ILE A 16 -20.12 -3.24 0.01
N PRO A 17 -21.21 -2.44 -0.08
CA PRO A 17 -22.37 -2.81 -0.86
C PRO A 17 -22.06 -2.89 -2.36
N HIS A 18 -22.58 -3.94 -3.02
CA HIS A 18 -22.44 -4.13 -4.47
C HIS A 18 -22.92 -2.93 -5.31
N SER A 19 -23.89 -2.17 -4.78
CA SER A 19 -24.42 -0.96 -5.44
C SER A 19 -23.39 0.15 -5.60
N TRP A 20 -22.29 0.14 -4.84
CA TRP A 20 -21.25 1.18 -4.89
C TRP A 20 -20.46 1.18 -6.20
N LYS A 21 -20.54 0.10 -7.00
CA LYS A 21 -20.01 0.09 -8.38
C LYS A 21 -20.58 1.22 -9.26
N ASN A 22 -21.74 1.79 -8.89
CA ASN A 22 -22.38 2.87 -9.61
C ASN A 22 -21.84 4.27 -9.24
N LEU A 23 -20.90 4.36 -8.28
CA LEU A 23 -20.24 5.61 -7.90
C LEU A 23 -19.10 5.92 -8.90
N LEU A 24 -19.46 6.22 -10.14
CA LEU A 24 -18.51 6.38 -11.25
C LEU A 24 -17.57 7.59 -11.11
N GLU A 25 -17.94 8.55 -10.27
CA GLU A 25 -17.15 9.75 -9.96
C GLU A 25 -16.33 9.59 -8.67
N LEU A 26 -16.34 8.40 -8.05
CA LEU A 26 -15.62 8.15 -6.80
C LEU A 26 -14.11 8.36 -6.98
N THR A 27 -13.58 9.32 -6.23
CA THR A 27 -12.16 9.69 -6.26
C THR A 27 -11.45 9.29 -4.98
N TYR A 28 -12.13 9.41 -3.83
CA TYR A 28 -11.61 9.07 -2.51
C TYR A 28 -12.58 8.15 -1.77
N ILE A 29 -12.07 7.03 -1.27
CA ILE A 29 -12.79 6.12 -0.38
C ILE A 29 -12.00 5.93 0.91
N ILE A 30 -12.59 6.35 2.02
CA ILE A 30 -11.98 6.40 3.35
C ILE A 30 -12.91 5.64 4.31
N LEU A 31 -12.61 4.37 4.58
CA LEU A 31 -13.46 3.45 5.37
C LEU A 31 -12.77 2.91 6.62
N TRP A 32 -11.59 3.42 6.94
CA TRP A 32 -10.72 2.82 7.93
C TRP A 32 -11.26 2.95 9.37
N SER A 33 -10.75 2.13 10.28
CA SER A 33 -11.21 2.05 11.69
C SER A 33 -12.72 1.80 11.79
N ASN A 34 -13.12 0.62 11.31
CA ASN A 34 -14.50 0.11 11.34
C ASN A 34 -14.50 -1.40 11.60
N LYS A 35 -15.65 -2.06 11.46
CA LYS A 35 -15.84 -3.52 11.53
C LYS A 35 -16.29 -4.09 10.18
N LEU A 36 -15.93 -3.44 9.08
CA LEU A 36 -16.33 -3.87 7.74
C LEU A 36 -15.59 -5.17 7.39
N SER A 37 -16.27 -6.06 6.68
CA SER A 37 -15.81 -7.43 6.48
C SER A 37 -16.10 -7.94 5.06
N GLY A 38 -15.66 -9.17 4.79
CA GLY A 38 -15.86 -9.80 3.49
C GLY A 38 -14.79 -9.43 2.47
N GLU A 39 -14.95 -9.89 1.25
CA GLU A 39 -13.97 -9.62 0.18
C GLU A 39 -14.17 -8.22 -0.38
N VAL A 40 -13.04 -7.53 -0.62
CA VAL A 40 -13.04 -6.29 -1.41
C VAL A 40 -13.25 -6.69 -2.88
N LEU A 41 -14.52 -6.80 -3.28
CA LEU A 41 -14.97 -7.35 -4.58
C LEU A 41 -14.29 -6.71 -5.80
N GLY A 42 -14.33 -7.42 -6.94
CA GLY A 42 -13.80 -7.03 -8.25
C GLY A 42 -14.43 -5.81 -8.94
N HIS A 43 -15.09 -4.91 -8.20
CA HIS A 43 -15.61 -3.63 -8.69
C HIS A 43 -14.62 -2.48 -8.55
N LEU A 44 -13.45 -2.70 -7.96
CA LEU A 44 -12.38 -1.70 -7.96
C LEU A 44 -12.11 -1.18 -9.38
N SER A 45 -12.18 -2.06 -10.40
CA SER A 45 -12.01 -1.66 -11.81
C SER A 45 -13.11 -0.75 -12.34
N ASP A 46 -14.28 -0.70 -11.70
CA ASP A 46 -15.40 0.15 -12.11
C ASP A 46 -15.20 1.61 -11.65
N TRP A 47 -14.44 1.83 -10.56
CA TRP A 47 -14.11 3.16 -10.03
C TRP A 47 -12.92 3.78 -10.79
N LYS A 48 -13.16 4.14 -12.05
CA LYS A 48 -12.11 4.60 -12.98
C LYS A 48 -11.40 5.89 -12.57
N GLN A 49 -11.99 6.68 -11.67
CA GLN A 49 -11.42 7.93 -11.16
C GLN A 49 -10.79 7.80 -9.77
N LEU A 50 -10.75 6.58 -9.21
CA LEU A 50 -10.25 6.37 -7.86
C LEU A 50 -8.75 6.66 -7.79
N GLN A 51 -8.39 7.58 -6.89
CA GLN A 51 -7.02 7.99 -6.60
C GLN A 51 -6.59 7.55 -5.21
N PHE A 52 -7.51 7.59 -4.25
CA PHE A 52 -7.22 7.31 -2.84
C PHE A 52 -8.13 6.23 -2.28
N MET A 53 -7.52 5.19 -1.72
CA MET A 53 -8.22 4.09 -1.07
C MET A 53 -7.60 3.77 0.29
N ASN A 54 -8.33 4.05 1.36
CA ASN A 54 -7.97 3.63 2.71
C ASN A 54 -9.07 2.73 3.30
N LEU A 55 -8.76 1.44 3.39
CA LEU A 55 -9.60 0.38 3.94
C LEU A 55 -8.98 -0.20 5.24
N GLY A 56 -7.98 0.46 5.81
CA GLY A 56 -7.22 -0.05 6.94
C GLY A 56 -8.05 -0.33 8.19
N GLU A 57 -7.55 -1.15 9.10
CA GLU A 57 -8.18 -1.40 10.42
C GLU A 57 -9.66 -1.83 10.30
N ASN A 58 -9.86 -2.94 9.60
CA ASN A 58 -11.16 -3.56 9.37
C ASN A 58 -11.01 -5.10 9.42
N GLU A 59 -12.06 -5.81 9.03
CA GLU A 59 -12.13 -7.27 8.97
C GLU A 59 -12.21 -7.78 7.51
N PHE A 60 -11.72 -7.02 6.53
CA PHE A 60 -11.72 -7.45 5.12
C PHE A 60 -10.83 -8.67 4.90
N SER A 61 -11.28 -9.59 4.05
CA SER A 61 -10.62 -10.88 3.79
C SER A 61 -10.47 -11.16 2.28
N GLY A 62 -9.93 -12.33 1.93
CA GLY A 62 -9.70 -12.74 0.54
C GLY A 62 -8.36 -12.24 0.01
N THR A 63 -8.16 -12.33 -1.31
CA THR A 63 -6.91 -11.90 -1.94
C THR A 63 -6.97 -10.44 -2.39
N ILE A 64 -5.80 -9.79 -2.48
CA ILE A 64 -5.72 -8.45 -3.07
C ILE A 64 -6.15 -8.49 -4.55
N PRO A 65 -7.11 -7.64 -5.00
CA PRO A 65 -7.58 -7.67 -6.38
C PRO A 65 -6.52 -7.29 -7.41
N ILE A 66 -6.50 -7.98 -8.56
CA ILE A 66 -5.57 -7.72 -9.67
C ILE A 66 -5.98 -6.52 -10.56
N ASN A 67 -7.25 -6.17 -10.58
CA ASN A 67 -7.82 -5.16 -11.49
C ASN A 67 -8.07 -3.85 -10.74
N MET A 68 -6.98 -3.17 -10.38
CA MET A 68 -7.05 -1.88 -9.72
C MET A 68 -7.03 -0.71 -10.73
N PRO A 69 -7.73 0.41 -10.43
CA PRO A 69 -7.68 1.63 -11.23
C PRO A 69 -6.25 2.13 -11.44
N GLN A 70 -5.91 2.54 -12.66
CA GLN A 70 -4.56 2.94 -13.02
C GLN A 70 -4.13 4.29 -12.42
N TYR A 71 -5.09 5.11 -11.97
CA TYR A 71 -4.85 6.42 -11.35
C TYR A 71 -4.70 6.35 -9.83
N LEU A 72 -4.66 5.15 -9.24
CA LEU A 72 -4.43 5.02 -7.81
C LEU A 72 -3.06 5.58 -7.42
N GLU A 73 -3.10 6.46 -6.43
CA GLU A 73 -1.97 7.17 -5.84
C GLU A 73 -1.67 6.63 -4.44
N VAL A 74 -2.72 6.28 -3.68
CA VAL A 74 -2.62 5.77 -2.32
C VAL A 74 -3.48 4.52 -2.16
N VAL A 75 -2.86 3.44 -1.67
CA VAL A 75 -3.52 2.19 -1.30
C VAL A 75 -3.10 1.80 0.11
N ILE A 76 -4.06 1.88 1.04
CA ILE A 76 -3.89 1.47 2.44
C ILE A 76 -4.89 0.35 2.74
N LEU A 77 -4.36 -0.86 2.90
CA LEU A 77 -5.09 -2.09 3.24
C LEU A 77 -4.65 -2.67 4.59
N ARG A 78 -3.90 -1.89 5.38
CA ARG A 78 -3.27 -2.36 6.61
C ARG A 78 -4.26 -2.95 7.61
N ALA A 79 -3.79 -3.82 8.50
CA ALA A 79 -4.56 -4.33 9.63
C ALA A 79 -5.93 -4.90 9.20
N ASN A 80 -5.88 -5.87 8.29
CA ASN A 80 -7.03 -6.62 7.79
C ASN A 80 -6.70 -8.12 7.78
N GLN A 81 -7.50 -8.93 7.09
CA GLN A 81 -7.34 -10.37 6.96
C GLN A 81 -6.98 -10.79 5.52
N PHE A 82 -6.40 -9.91 4.71
CA PHE A 82 -6.02 -10.23 3.33
C PHE A 82 -4.97 -11.34 3.27
N GLU A 83 -5.13 -12.29 2.36
CA GLU A 83 -4.27 -13.45 2.21
C GLU A 83 -3.83 -13.68 0.75
N GLY A 84 -3.08 -14.76 0.51
CA GLY A 84 -2.50 -15.04 -0.81
C GLY A 84 -1.24 -14.21 -1.07
N THR A 85 -0.90 -14.04 -2.35
CA THR A 85 0.32 -13.33 -2.78
C THR A 85 0.04 -11.89 -3.14
N ILE A 86 1.06 -11.02 -3.07
CA ILE A 86 0.97 -9.65 -3.61
C ILE A 86 0.89 -9.73 -5.15
N PRO A 87 -0.20 -9.25 -5.78
CA PRO A 87 -0.33 -9.31 -7.24
C PRO A 87 0.70 -8.40 -7.92
N PRO A 88 1.43 -8.87 -8.95
CA PRO A 88 2.39 -8.06 -9.69
C PRO A 88 1.80 -6.77 -10.28
N GLN A 89 0.50 -6.77 -10.57
CA GLN A 89 -0.25 -5.64 -11.14
C GLN A 89 -0.25 -4.40 -10.24
N LEU A 90 -0.11 -4.55 -8.92
CA LEU A 90 0.06 -3.42 -8.00
C LEU A 90 1.30 -2.59 -8.34
N PHE A 91 2.37 -3.26 -8.77
CA PHE A 91 3.63 -2.59 -9.14
C PHE A 91 3.59 -1.97 -10.55
N ASN A 92 2.47 -2.12 -11.27
CA ASN A 92 2.22 -1.43 -12.54
C ASN A 92 1.40 -0.14 -12.37
N LEU A 93 0.97 0.21 -11.15
CA LEU A 93 0.23 1.43 -10.88
C LEU A 93 1.18 2.63 -10.93
N SER A 94 1.27 3.27 -12.09
CA SER A 94 2.25 4.34 -12.37
C SER A 94 2.14 5.56 -11.45
N TYR A 95 0.96 5.84 -10.89
CA TYR A 95 0.72 6.98 -10.01
C TYR A 95 0.91 6.65 -8.52
N LEU A 96 1.06 5.36 -8.18
CA LEU A 96 1.08 4.89 -6.80
C LEU A 96 2.33 5.41 -6.09
N PHE A 97 2.15 6.22 -5.06
CA PHE A 97 3.24 6.74 -4.24
C PHE A 97 3.20 6.22 -2.80
N HIS A 98 2.05 5.72 -2.34
CA HIS A 98 1.89 5.15 -1.01
C HIS A 98 1.21 3.79 -1.07
N LEU A 99 1.93 2.75 -0.68
CA LEU A 99 1.43 1.37 -0.60
C LEU A 99 1.64 0.83 0.82
N ASP A 100 0.54 0.54 1.50
CA ASP A 100 0.55 -0.01 2.85
C ASP A 100 -0.33 -1.26 2.93
N LEU A 101 0.33 -2.41 3.02
CA LEU A 101 -0.27 -3.73 3.12
C LEU A 101 0.05 -4.39 4.47
N ALA A 102 0.54 -3.62 5.45
CA ALA A 102 1.05 -4.14 6.69
C ALA A 102 -0.03 -4.86 7.52
N HIS A 103 0.36 -5.75 8.43
CA HIS A 103 -0.58 -6.44 9.33
C HIS A 103 -1.70 -7.17 8.58
N ASN A 104 -1.32 -8.08 7.68
CA ASN A 104 -2.22 -8.96 6.96
C ASN A 104 -1.69 -10.41 7.01
N LYS A 105 -2.29 -11.31 6.23
CA LYS A 105 -1.88 -12.73 6.09
C LYS A 105 -1.22 -13.00 4.72
N LEU A 106 -0.62 -11.98 4.11
CA LEU A 106 0.00 -12.12 2.79
C LEU A 106 1.19 -13.06 2.86
N SER A 107 1.42 -13.82 1.80
CA SER A 107 2.43 -14.88 1.73
C SER A 107 3.04 -14.98 0.33
N GLY A 108 3.92 -15.97 0.12
CA GLY A 108 4.66 -16.13 -1.13
C GLY A 108 5.82 -15.14 -1.25
N SER A 109 6.43 -15.07 -2.43
CA SER A 109 7.57 -14.21 -2.70
C SER A 109 7.16 -12.86 -3.29
N MET A 110 8.02 -11.85 -3.11
CA MET A 110 7.89 -10.57 -3.82
C MET A 110 7.88 -10.79 -5.35
N PRO A 111 6.98 -10.13 -6.10
CA PRO A 111 6.99 -10.21 -7.56
C PRO A 111 8.30 -9.72 -8.18
N ASN A 112 8.74 -10.34 -9.28
CA ASN A 112 9.96 -9.92 -9.97
C ASN A 112 9.78 -8.60 -10.78
N CYS A 113 8.55 -8.11 -10.93
CA CYS A 113 8.20 -6.95 -11.77
C CYS A 113 8.20 -5.60 -11.03
N ILE A 114 8.81 -5.51 -9.85
CA ILE A 114 8.80 -4.30 -9.00
C ILE A 114 9.42 -3.07 -9.68
N TYR A 115 10.29 -3.26 -10.68
CA TYR A 115 10.94 -2.19 -11.44
C TYR A 115 9.96 -1.27 -12.21
N ASN A 116 8.70 -1.69 -12.41
CA ASN A 116 7.75 -0.93 -13.21
C ASN A 116 7.12 0.26 -12.47
N LEU A 117 7.39 0.42 -11.17
CA LEU A 117 7.10 1.64 -10.39
C LEU A 117 7.95 2.86 -10.81
N SER A 118 8.57 2.81 -11.99
CA SER A 118 9.41 3.85 -12.58
C SER A 118 8.74 5.23 -12.70
N GLN A 119 7.42 5.35 -12.55
CA GLN A 119 6.68 6.61 -12.55
C GLN A 119 6.41 7.19 -11.15
N MET A 120 6.76 6.48 -10.05
CA MET A 120 6.95 7.11 -8.72
C MET A 120 7.91 8.30 -8.78
N VAL A 121 8.69 8.38 -9.87
CA VAL A 121 9.70 9.37 -10.24
C VAL A 121 9.13 10.73 -10.68
N THR A 122 7.86 10.84 -11.11
CA THR A 122 7.45 12.00 -11.94
C THR A 122 6.31 12.86 -11.38
N LEU A 123 5.60 12.45 -10.33
CA LEU A 123 4.44 13.22 -9.86
C LEU A 123 4.77 14.20 -8.72
N TYR A 124 4.81 15.48 -9.08
CA TYR A 124 4.33 16.56 -8.23
C TYR A 124 2.81 16.36 -8.12
N VAL A 125 2.32 15.91 -6.97
CA VAL A 125 0.87 15.78 -6.76
C VAL A 125 0.35 17.21 -6.62
N ASP A 126 -0.38 17.70 -7.61
CA ASP A 126 -1.15 18.93 -7.45
C ASP A 126 -1.99 18.77 -6.19
N ALA A 127 -1.86 19.73 -5.26
CA ALA A 127 -2.36 19.69 -3.91
C ALA A 127 -3.62 18.82 -3.76
N LEU A 128 -3.53 17.77 -2.93
CA LEU A 128 -4.70 17.09 -2.40
C LEU A 128 -5.70 18.17 -1.95
N PRO A 129 -7.01 17.99 -2.19
CA PRO A 129 -7.99 18.98 -1.78
C PRO A 129 -7.72 19.35 -0.32
N SER A 130 -7.51 20.65 -0.08
CA SER A 130 -6.85 21.27 1.08
C SER A 130 -7.45 20.97 2.46
N ASP A 131 -8.45 20.10 2.51
CA ASP A 131 -9.17 19.69 3.72
C ASP A 131 -9.12 18.16 3.97
N THR A 132 -8.39 17.38 3.16
CA THR A 132 -8.30 15.92 3.35
C THR A 132 -7.24 15.59 4.41
N THR A 133 -7.67 15.39 5.65
CA THR A 133 -6.80 14.87 6.72
C THR A 133 -6.64 13.36 6.54
N ILE A 134 -5.40 12.86 6.53
CA ILE A 134 -5.11 11.46 6.29
C ILE A 134 -4.22 10.96 7.42
N GLU A 135 -4.57 9.80 7.96
CA GLU A 135 -3.80 9.18 9.02
C GLU A 135 -2.90 8.10 8.44
N LEU A 136 -1.59 8.27 8.69
CA LEU A 136 -0.57 7.32 8.27
C LEU A 136 -0.01 6.63 9.50
N PHE A 137 0.12 5.32 9.42
CA PHE A 137 0.88 4.55 10.40
C PHE A 137 2.32 4.46 9.91
N GLN A 138 3.26 4.94 10.72
CA GLN A 138 4.67 4.75 10.44
C GLN A 138 5.40 4.28 11.70
N LYS A 139 6.23 3.23 11.57
CA LYS A 139 7.06 2.72 12.68
C LYS A 139 6.25 2.34 13.93
N GLY A 140 5.03 1.83 13.75
CA GLY A 140 4.15 1.46 14.87
C GLY A 140 3.61 2.65 15.67
N GLN A 141 3.62 3.86 15.09
CA GLN A 141 3.03 5.06 15.68
C GLN A 141 1.98 5.65 14.73
N ASP A 142 0.86 6.06 15.33
CA ASP A 142 -0.18 6.84 14.69
C ASP A 142 0.34 8.27 14.49
N TYR A 143 0.47 8.68 13.24
CA TYR A 143 0.84 10.04 12.88
C TYR A 143 -0.37 10.71 12.26
N MET A 144 -0.98 11.65 13.00
CA MET A 144 -1.90 12.64 12.44
C MET A 144 -1.08 13.75 11.76
N TYR A 145 -0.78 13.61 10.47
CA TYR A 145 -0.23 14.69 9.66
C TYR A 145 -0.96 14.77 8.33
N GLU A 146 -1.19 16.00 7.84
CA GLU A 146 -1.46 16.26 6.42
C GLU A 146 -0.52 15.40 5.57
N VAL A 147 -1.05 14.69 4.57
CA VAL A 147 -0.21 13.92 3.65
C VAL A 147 0.87 14.84 3.13
N GLN A 148 2.12 14.46 3.36
CA GLN A 148 3.20 14.97 2.54
C GLN A 148 3.08 14.22 1.20
N PRO A 149 2.53 14.83 0.14
CA PRO A 149 2.30 14.15 -1.14
C PRO A 149 3.63 13.74 -1.79
N ASP A 150 4.71 14.27 -1.25
CA ASP A 150 6.08 14.00 -1.63
C ASP A 150 6.61 12.69 -1.05
N ARG A 151 5.97 12.11 -0.02
CA ARG A 151 6.49 10.93 0.67
C ARG A 151 6.14 9.61 -0.05
N ARG A 152 7.16 8.93 -0.54
CA ARG A 152 7.09 7.61 -1.17
C ARG A 152 7.26 6.49 -0.14
N THR A 153 6.21 5.72 0.10
CA THR A 153 6.17 4.69 1.15
C THR A 153 5.75 3.33 0.61
N ILE A 154 6.49 2.30 1.02
CA ILE A 154 6.13 0.89 0.86
C ILE A 154 6.23 0.22 2.23
N ASP A 155 5.09 -0.13 2.82
CA ASP A 155 5.01 -0.93 4.05
C ASP A 155 4.35 -2.28 3.79
N LEU A 156 5.13 -3.35 3.93
CA LEU A 156 4.71 -4.74 3.78
C LEU A 156 4.90 -5.53 5.09
N SER A 157 5.12 -4.83 6.20
CA SER A 157 5.50 -5.44 7.47
C SER A 157 4.39 -6.30 8.08
N VAL A 158 4.78 -7.19 8.99
CA VAL A 158 3.84 -8.03 9.75
C VAL A 158 2.92 -8.81 8.81
N ASN A 159 3.56 -9.64 7.97
CA ASN A 159 2.91 -10.56 7.05
C ASN A 159 3.65 -11.92 7.11
N SER A 160 3.33 -12.84 6.20
CA SER A 160 4.00 -14.12 6.02
C SER A 160 4.80 -14.20 4.70
N LEU A 161 5.23 -13.05 4.15
CA LEU A 161 5.99 -12.99 2.89
C LEU A 161 7.34 -13.68 3.05
N SER A 162 7.87 -14.26 1.97
CA SER A 162 9.04 -15.15 2.02
C SER A 162 9.88 -15.06 0.74
N GLY A 163 10.89 -15.93 0.61
CA GLY A 163 11.79 -15.93 -0.55
C GLY A 163 12.77 -14.76 -0.52
N LYS A 164 13.39 -14.46 -1.66
CA LYS A 164 14.31 -13.32 -1.78
C LYS A 164 13.54 -12.05 -2.14
N VAL A 165 14.00 -10.92 -1.62
CA VAL A 165 13.53 -9.61 -2.09
C VAL A 165 14.17 -9.34 -3.45
N SER A 166 13.37 -8.93 -4.44
CA SER A 166 13.89 -8.60 -5.77
C SER A 166 14.88 -7.44 -5.68
N MET A 167 16.01 -7.56 -6.37
CA MET A 167 17.06 -6.52 -6.39
C MET A 167 16.53 -5.19 -6.93
N GLU A 168 15.51 -5.25 -7.80
CA GLU A 168 14.87 -4.07 -8.38
C GLU A 168 14.18 -3.17 -7.35
N LEU A 169 13.76 -3.70 -6.21
CA LEU A 169 13.21 -2.89 -5.13
C LEU A 169 14.25 -1.88 -4.61
N PHE A 170 15.53 -2.28 -4.59
CA PHE A 170 16.64 -1.42 -4.14
C PHE A 170 17.11 -0.42 -5.20
N HIS A 171 16.49 -0.40 -6.39
CA HIS A 171 16.69 0.61 -7.41
C HIS A 171 15.63 1.73 -7.38
N LEU A 172 14.61 1.60 -6.53
CA LEU A 172 13.57 2.63 -6.36
C LEU A 172 14.10 3.82 -5.54
N VAL A 173 14.98 4.63 -6.14
CA VAL A 173 15.71 5.73 -5.47
C VAL A 173 14.82 6.82 -4.85
N GLN A 174 13.55 6.87 -5.25
CA GLN A 174 12.55 7.80 -4.72
C GLN A 174 11.93 7.35 -3.40
N VAL A 175 12.00 6.05 -3.07
CA VAL A 175 11.39 5.51 -1.84
C VAL A 175 12.07 6.12 -0.62
N GLN A 176 11.28 6.81 0.20
CA GLN A 176 11.72 7.37 1.48
C GLN A 176 11.47 6.42 2.64
N THR A 177 10.49 5.53 2.52
CA THR A 177 10.16 4.58 3.59
C THR A 177 9.93 3.20 3.01
N LEU A 178 10.77 2.27 3.43
CA LEU A 178 10.65 0.85 3.10
C LEU A 178 10.62 0.04 4.40
N ASN A 179 9.49 -0.59 4.66
CA ASN A 179 9.31 -1.46 5.82
C ASN A 179 8.94 -2.87 5.34
N LEU A 180 9.87 -3.81 5.50
CA LEU A 180 9.70 -5.23 5.20
C LEU A 180 9.72 -6.08 6.47
N SER A 181 9.70 -5.45 7.64
CA SER A 181 9.92 -6.12 8.91
C SER A 181 8.86 -7.18 9.23
N HIS A 182 9.18 -8.11 10.13
CA HIS A 182 8.24 -9.14 10.58
C HIS A 182 7.66 -9.96 9.42
N ASN A 183 8.57 -10.58 8.65
CA ASN A 183 8.26 -11.48 7.53
C ASN A 183 9.25 -12.67 7.56
N HIS A 184 9.26 -13.47 6.50
CA HIS A 184 10.15 -14.61 6.31
C HIS A 184 11.11 -14.42 5.13
N PHE A 185 11.46 -13.18 4.79
CA PHE A 185 12.40 -12.91 3.68
C PHE A 185 13.79 -13.47 3.96
N THR A 186 14.45 -13.93 2.91
CA THR A 186 15.74 -14.63 2.93
C THR A 186 16.71 -14.01 1.93
N GLY A 187 17.97 -14.45 1.99
CA GLY A 187 19.03 -13.99 1.08
C GLY A 187 19.77 -12.76 1.62
N THR A 188 20.63 -12.22 0.78
CA THR A 188 21.49 -11.08 1.11
C THR A 188 20.84 -9.77 0.68
N ILE A 189 21.12 -8.68 1.41
CA ILE A 189 20.77 -7.33 0.96
C ILE A 189 21.92 -6.82 0.07
N PRO A 190 21.64 -6.25 -1.10
CA PRO A 190 22.69 -5.78 -1.98
C PRO A 190 23.26 -4.43 -1.54
N LYS A 191 24.57 -4.25 -1.77
CA LYS A 191 25.27 -2.96 -1.56
C LYS A 191 24.67 -1.81 -2.40
N THR A 192 23.94 -2.13 -3.46
CA THR A 192 23.20 -1.15 -4.28
C THR A 192 22.14 -0.39 -3.48
N ILE A 193 21.71 -0.88 -2.31
CA ILE A 193 20.82 -0.14 -1.41
C ILE A 193 21.39 1.22 -1.01
N GLY A 194 22.73 1.38 -0.97
CA GLY A 194 23.38 2.68 -0.75
C GLY A 194 23.09 3.73 -1.83
N GLY A 195 22.49 3.32 -2.96
CA GLY A 195 22.00 4.21 -4.02
C GLY A 195 20.64 4.84 -3.73
N MET A 196 19.88 4.37 -2.74
CA MET A 196 18.56 4.90 -2.37
C MET A 196 18.69 6.19 -1.55
N LYS A 197 19.13 7.27 -2.19
CA LYS A 197 19.54 8.52 -1.52
C LYS A 197 18.41 9.28 -0.81
N ASN A 198 17.15 9.04 -1.19
CA ASN A 198 16.00 9.65 -0.53
C ASN A 198 15.47 8.82 0.65
N MET A 199 16.07 7.67 0.95
CA MET A 199 15.64 6.79 2.04
C MET A 199 15.78 7.49 3.40
N GLU A 200 14.67 7.66 4.10
CA GLU A 200 14.59 8.20 5.45
C GLU A 200 14.44 7.09 6.51
N SER A 201 13.80 5.99 6.12
CA SER A 201 13.49 4.88 7.01
C SER A 201 13.53 3.55 6.28
N LEU A 202 14.44 2.69 6.71
CA LEU A 202 14.54 1.31 6.26
C LEU A 202 14.38 0.37 7.46
N ASP A 203 13.37 -0.48 7.43
CA ASP A 203 13.19 -1.52 8.43
C ASP A 203 13.12 -2.90 7.77
N LEU A 204 14.16 -3.70 8.02
CA LEU A 204 14.31 -5.09 7.56
C LEU A 204 14.31 -6.08 8.73
N SER A 205 14.00 -5.62 9.94
CA SER A 205 14.08 -6.41 11.17
C SER A 205 13.13 -7.61 11.14
N ASN A 206 13.35 -8.60 12.00
CA ASN A 206 12.45 -9.76 12.12
C ASN A 206 12.20 -10.48 10.78
N ASN A 207 13.28 -10.82 10.09
CA ASN A 207 13.32 -11.61 8.86
C ASN A 207 14.41 -12.70 8.96
N LYS A 208 14.67 -13.41 7.86
CA LYS A 208 15.71 -14.44 7.72
C LYS A 208 16.82 -14.02 6.74
N PHE A 209 17.08 -12.71 6.61
CA PHE A 209 18.19 -12.20 5.82
C PHE A 209 19.54 -12.69 6.37
N CYS A 210 20.54 -12.82 5.50
CA CYS A 210 21.88 -13.30 5.84
C CYS A 210 22.98 -12.55 5.07
N GLY A 211 24.24 -12.82 5.39
CA GLY A 211 25.40 -12.18 4.76
C GLY A 211 25.90 -10.94 5.50
N GLU A 212 26.71 -10.14 4.81
CA GLU A 212 27.24 -8.87 5.34
C GLU A 212 26.15 -7.80 5.39
N ILE A 213 26.34 -6.82 6.27
CA ILE A 213 25.59 -5.56 6.20
C ILE A 213 26.00 -4.85 4.89
N PRO A 214 25.03 -4.47 4.03
CA PRO A 214 25.28 -3.91 2.70
C PRO A 214 25.96 -2.54 2.71
#